data_AF-A0A967N4M3-F1
#
_entry.id   AF-A0A967N4M3-F1
#
_cell.length_a   1.000
_cell.length_b   1.000
_cell.length_c   1.000
_cell.angle_alpha   90.00
_cell.angle_beta   90.00
_cell.angle_gamma   90.00
#
_symmetry.space_group_name_H-M   'P 1'
#
loop_
_entity.id
_entity.type
_entity.pdbx_description
1 polymer ?
#
loop_
_entity_poly.entity_id
_entity_poly.type
_entity_poly.pdbx_seq_one_letter_code
_entity_poly.pdbx_strand_id
1 'polypeptide(L)'
;MMIIRRGMRLRPDVHVLDDGTEAGRRAVEVGERLTRAPGSALTIHVAGEGGDERSAERVRVLRRRLGAQGRRDVRVELAPEQPRGPAAILSRRHCGLLIVPSTQVSEDEEDLERLLSRAGCPVLVVG
;
A
#
# COMPACT_ATOMS: atom_id res chain seq x y z
N MET A 1 -2.26 15.22 14.40
CA MET A 1 -3.63 15.57 13.96
C MET A 1 -3.56 16.24 12.60
N MET A 2 -3.90 15.53 11.51
CA MET A 2 -3.91 16.10 10.16
C MET A 2 -5.31 16.64 9.84
N ILE A 3 -5.42 17.95 9.61
CA ILE A 3 -6.68 18.59 9.21
C ILE A 3 -6.72 18.62 7.67
N ILE A 4 -7.52 17.75 7.07
CA ILE A 4 -7.77 17.78 5.62
C ILE A 4 -8.70 18.96 5.33
N ARG A 5 -8.17 20.04 4.76
CA ARG A 5 -8.97 21.20 4.31
C ARG A 5 -9.70 20.86 3.01
N ARG A 6 -11.01 21.17 2.94
CA ARG A 6 -11.78 21.15 1.68
C ARG A 6 -11.06 22.01 0.63
N GLY A 7 -10.70 21.42 -0.51
CA GLY A 7 -10.09 22.12 -1.64
C GLY A 7 -8.65 21.72 -1.97
N MET A 8 -7.94 21.00 -1.08
CA MET A 8 -6.66 20.38 -1.47
C MET A 8 -6.92 19.21 -2.43
N ARG A 9 -6.53 19.37 -3.70
CA ARG A 9 -6.38 18.24 -4.63
C ARG A 9 -5.12 17.48 -4.24
N LEU A 10 -5.20 16.68 -3.18
CA LEU A 10 -4.23 15.62 -2.96
C LEU A 10 -4.36 14.70 -4.18
N ARG A 11 -3.34 14.67 -5.03
CA ARG A 11 -3.11 13.60 -5.99
C ARG A 11 -2.08 12.66 -5.35
N PRO A 12 -2.41 11.97 -4.24
CA PRO A 12 -1.38 11.23 -3.55
C PRO A 12 -0.97 10.06 -4.44
N ASP A 13 0.32 9.86 -4.57
CA ASP A 13 0.85 8.56 -4.96
C ASP A 13 0.56 7.60 -3.78
N VAL A 14 -0.47 6.77 -3.95
CA VAL A 14 -0.94 5.86 -2.91
C VAL A 14 -0.18 4.55 -3.03
N HIS A 15 0.42 4.13 -1.93
CA HIS A 15 1.08 2.84 -1.81
C HIS A 15 0.26 1.96 -0.85
N VAL A 16 0.01 0.71 -1.24
CA VAL A 16 -0.75 -0.24 -0.44
C VAL A 16 0.07 -1.50 -0.22
N LEU A 17 0.04 -2.01 1.01
CA LEU A 17 0.50 -3.36 1.33
C LEU A 17 -0.66 -4.37 1.24
N ASP A 18 -0.45 -5.46 0.51
CA ASP A 18 -1.33 -6.63 0.51
C ASP A 18 -0.54 -7.84 0.98
N ASP A 19 -0.86 -8.35 2.16
CA ASP A 19 -0.14 -9.44 2.81
C ASP A 19 -0.86 -10.79 2.76
N GLY A 20 -1.94 -10.91 1.98
CA GLY A 20 -2.70 -12.16 1.96
C GLY A 20 -4.04 -12.10 2.68
N THR A 21 -4.07 -11.35 3.77
CA THR A 21 -5.10 -11.39 4.82
C THR A 21 -6.37 -10.64 4.42
N GLU A 22 -7.41 -10.70 5.25
CA GLU A 22 -8.61 -9.88 5.07
C GLU A 22 -8.29 -8.39 5.18
N ALA A 23 -7.47 -8.00 6.18
CA ALA A 23 -6.99 -6.64 6.36
C ALA A 23 -6.21 -6.17 5.12
N GLY A 24 -5.36 -7.02 4.55
CA GLY A 24 -4.63 -6.75 3.30
C GLY A 24 -5.57 -6.48 2.12
N ARG A 25 -6.63 -7.29 1.96
CA ARG A 25 -7.63 -7.07 0.90
C ARG A 25 -8.40 -5.76 1.12
N ARG A 26 -8.79 -5.45 2.36
CA ARG A 26 -9.45 -4.18 2.68
C ARG A 26 -8.53 -2.99 2.39
N ALA A 27 -7.23 -3.09 2.69
CA ALA A 27 -6.26 -2.07 2.36
C ALA A 27 -6.20 -1.80 0.85
N VAL A 28 -6.23 -2.85 0.02
CA VAL A 28 -6.33 -2.74 -1.45
C VAL A 28 -7.61 -2.03 -1.88
N GLU A 29 -8.76 -2.41 -1.33
CA GLU A 29 -10.03 -1.76 -1.65
C GLU A 29 -10.04 -0.26 -1.28
N VAL A 30 -9.48 0.11 -0.14
CA VAL A 30 -9.36 1.51 0.28
C VAL A 30 -8.47 2.27 -0.68
N GLY A 31 -7.30 1.72 -1.04
CA GLY A 31 -6.41 2.31 -2.03
C GLY A 31 -7.09 2.52 -3.38
N GLU A 32 -7.84 1.52 -3.87
CA GLU A 32 -8.61 1.64 -5.09
C GLU A 32 -9.64 2.77 -5.05
N ARG A 33 -10.38 2.90 -3.94
CA ARG A 33 -11.39 3.95 -3.74
C ARG A 33 -10.75 5.35 -3.72
N LEU A 34 -9.62 5.50 -3.03
CA LEU A 34 -8.91 6.77 -2.92
C LEU A 34 -8.30 7.22 -4.25
N THR A 35 -7.89 6.29 -5.12
CA THR A 35 -7.33 6.60 -6.43
C THR A 35 -8.34 6.53 -7.57
N ARG A 36 -9.65 6.61 -7.31
CA ARG A 36 -10.67 6.72 -8.38
C ARG A 36 -10.64 8.05 -9.10
N ALA A 37 -10.12 9.10 -8.46
CA ALA A 37 -10.01 10.42 -9.06
C ALA A 37 -8.86 10.46 -10.09
N PRO A 38 -9.08 11.05 -11.28
CA PRO A 38 -8.05 11.16 -12.32
C PRO A 38 -6.75 11.81 -11.81
N GLY A 39 -5.62 11.20 -12.14
CA GLY A 39 -4.29 11.73 -11.84
C GLY A 39 -3.69 11.30 -10.49
N SER A 40 -4.27 10.30 -9.82
CA SER A 40 -3.66 9.65 -8.65
C SER A 40 -3.05 8.32 -9.08
N ALA A 41 -1.83 7.99 -8.63
CA ALA A 41 -1.24 6.69 -8.90
C ALA A 41 -1.51 5.72 -7.74
N LEU A 42 -1.77 4.45 -8.05
CA LEU A 42 -1.82 3.38 -7.06
C LEU A 42 -0.67 2.41 -7.28
N THR A 43 0.12 2.14 -6.25
CA THR A 43 1.09 1.04 -6.24
C THR A 43 0.70 0.03 -5.16
N ILE A 44 0.39 -1.20 -5.55
CA ILE A 44 0.11 -2.31 -4.63
C ILE A 44 1.37 -3.16 -4.51
N HIS A 45 1.83 -3.34 -3.28
CA HIS A 45 2.98 -4.14 -2.89
C HIS A 45 2.46 -5.43 -2.26
N VAL A 46 2.62 -6.54 -2.96
CA VAL A 46 2.20 -7.85 -2.45
C VAL A 46 3.32 -8.42 -1.60
N ALA A 47 3.06 -8.59 -0.30
CA ALA A 47 4.02 -9.22 0.60
C ALA A 47 4.13 -10.71 0.30
N GLY A 48 5.34 -11.23 0.44
CA GLY A 48 5.67 -12.64 0.27
C GLY A 48 7.11 -12.87 0.68
N GLU A 49 7.40 -14.08 1.14
CA GLU A 49 8.76 -14.59 1.10
C GLU A 49 9.09 -14.74 -0.38
N GLY A 50 9.99 -13.92 -0.90
CA GLY A 50 10.12 -13.86 -2.35
C GLY A 50 10.57 -15.21 -2.92
N GLY A 51 9.97 -15.52 -4.06
CA GLY A 51 9.92 -16.88 -4.59
C GLY A 51 8.63 -17.65 -4.27
N ASP A 52 7.76 -17.19 -3.35
CA ASP A 52 6.47 -17.83 -3.11
C ASP A 52 5.53 -17.69 -4.33
N GLU A 53 5.17 -18.83 -4.89
CA GLU A 53 4.25 -18.97 -6.03
C GLU A 53 2.88 -18.35 -5.72
N ARG A 54 2.45 -18.34 -4.45
CA ARG A 54 1.19 -17.72 -4.03
C ARG A 54 1.22 -16.20 -4.17
N SER A 55 2.31 -15.54 -3.77
CA SER A 55 2.45 -14.09 -3.91
C SER A 55 2.58 -13.70 -5.38
N ALA A 56 3.29 -14.49 -6.19
CA ALA A 56 3.36 -14.29 -7.64
C ALA A 56 1.99 -14.43 -8.30
N GLU A 57 1.21 -15.45 -7.93
CA GLU A 57 -0.15 -15.63 -8.45
C GLU A 57 -1.08 -14.50 -8.01
N ARG A 58 -0.98 -14.04 -6.76
CA ARG A 58 -1.73 -12.88 -6.28
C ARG A 58 -1.43 -11.61 -7.08
N VAL A 59 -0.17 -11.35 -7.40
CA VAL A 59 0.21 -10.23 -8.30
C VAL A 59 -0.46 -10.39 -9.66
N ARG A 60 -0.45 -11.60 -10.26
CA ARG A 60 -1.10 -11.86 -11.56
C ARG A 60 -2.61 -11.64 -11.50
N VAL A 61 -3.28 -12.15 -10.47
CA VAL A 61 -4.73 -11.98 -10.26
C VAL A 61 -5.09 -10.50 -10.12
N LEU A 62 -4.35 -9.76 -9.29
CA LEU A 62 -4.57 -8.31 -9.10
C LEU A 62 -4.36 -7.54 -10.40
N ARG A 63 -3.28 -7.80 -11.13
CA ARG A 63 -3.03 -7.15 -12.44
C ARG A 63 -4.14 -7.43 -13.44
N ARG A 64 -4.61 -8.68 -13.54
CA ARG A 64 -5.72 -9.06 -14.43
C ARG A 64 -7.00 -8.34 -14.04
N ARG A 65 -7.38 -8.36 -12.75
CA ARG A 65 -8.61 -7.70 -12.26
C ARG A 65 -8.58 -6.20 -12.54
N LEU A 66 -7.49 -5.52 -12.21
CA LEU A 66 -7.35 -4.07 -12.38
C LEU A 66 -7.24 -3.68 -13.86
N GLY A 67 -6.58 -4.51 -14.67
CA GLY A 67 -6.53 -4.35 -16.12
C GLY A 67 -7.91 -4.46 -16.77
N ALA A 68 -8.72 -5.43 -16.35
CA ALA A 68 -10.10 -5.58 -16.82
C ALA A 68 -11.01 -4.39 -16.44
N GLN A 69 -10.67 -3.67 -15.36
CA GLN A 69 -11.35 -2.43 -14.96
C GLN A 69 -10.81 -1.18 -15.67
N GLY A 70 -9.86 -1.32 -16.59
CA GLY A 70 -9.26 -0.20 -17.34
C GLY A 70 -8.27 0.65 -16.54
N ARG A 71 -7.84 0.20 -15.35
CA ARG A 71 -6.96 0.98 -14.47
C ARG A 71 -5.48 0.84 -14.84
N ARG A 72 -5.05 1.56 -15.88
CA ARG A 72 -3.66 1.53 -16.39
C ARG A 72 -2.65 2.28 -15.53
N ASP A 73 -3.13 3.09 -14.60
CA ASP A 73 -2.40 3.88 -13.62
C ASP A 73 -2.01 3.07 -12.36
N VAL A 74 -2.40 1.79 -12.29
CA VAL A 74 -2.06 0.92 -11.16
C VAL A 74 -0.85 0.08 -11.46
N ARG A 75 0.12 0.15 -10.56
CA ARG A 75 1.25 -0.77 -10.51
C ARG A 75 0.99 -1.81 -9.44
N VAL A 76 1.23 -3.08 -9.76
CA VAL A 76 1.20 -4.17 -8.79
C VAL A 76 2.56 -4.84 -8.86
N GLU A 77 3.29 -4.87 -7.76
CA GLU A 77 4.64 -5.43 -7.67
C GLU A 77 4.78 -6.30 -6.42
N LEU A 78 5.72 -7.24 -6.46
CA LEU A 78 6.11 -7.95 -5.24
C LEU A 78 6.84 -6.96 -4.33
N ALA A 79 6.54 -7.01 -3.04
CA ALA A 79 7.33 -6.29 -2.06
C ALA A 79 8.79 -6.79 -2.14
N PRO A 80 9.78 -5.90 -1.99
CA PRO A 80 11.19 -6.32 -2.00
C PRO A 80 11.44 -7.35 -0.89
N GLU A 81 12.14 -8.44 -1.23
CA GLU A 81 12.61 -9.48 -0.31
C GLU A 81 13.58 -8.90 0.72
N GLN A 82 13.12 -8.27 1.81
CA GLN A 82 13.99 -7.85 2.91
C GLN A 82 13.28 -7.86 4.28
N PRO A 83 14.03 -8.12 5.37
CA PRO A 83 13.49 -8.44 6.70
C PRO A 83 13.00 -7.22 7.50
N ARG A 84 12.60 -6.11 6.85
CA ARG A 84 12.44 -4.79 7.51
C ARG A 84 11.02 -4.22 7.52
N GLY A 85 10.03 -5.06 7.24
CA GLY A 85 8.62 -4.68 7.33
C GLY A 85 8.20 -3.57 6.35
N PRO A 86 7.02 -2.96 6.54
CA PRO A 86 6.43 -1.97 5.65
C PRO A 86 7.34 -0.78 5.31
N ALA A 87 8.26 -0.44 6.20
CA ALA A 87 9.16 0.71 6.07
C ALA A 87 10.13 0.59 4.88
N ALA A 88 10.47 -0.62 4.43
CA ALA A 88 11.39 -0.82 3.31
C ALA A 88 10.80 -0.33 1.98
N ILE A 89 9.48 -0.45 1.82
CA ILE A 89 8.73 -0.01 0.63
C ILE A 89 8.78 1.52 0.49
N LEU A 90 8.93 2.22 1.61
CA LEU A 90 8.83 3.67 1.71
C LEU A 90 10.13 4.38 1.31
N SER A 91 11.27 3.71 1.45
CA SER A 91 12.60 4.30 1.20
C SER A 91 12.91 4.63 -0.27
N ARG A 92 12.08 4.20 -1.22
CA ARG A 92 12.45 4.23 -2.67
C ARG A 92 11.62 5.16 -3.55
N ARG A 93 10.51 5.76 -3.09
CA ARG A 93 9.64 6.63 -3.92
C ARG A 93 8.97 7.72 -3.08
N HIS A 94 8.64 8.85 -3.70
CA HIS A 94 7.76 9.86 -3.11
C HIS A 94 6.37 9.23 -2.86
N CYS A 95 6.16 8.72 -1.65
CA CYS A 95 4.88 8.17 -1.24
C CYS A 95 4.00 9.33 -0.71
N GLY A 96 2.84 9.55 -1.32
CA GLY A 96 1.89 10.56 -0.83
C GLY A 96 0.98 10.05 0.29
N LEU A 97 0.75 8.74 0.32
CA LEU A 97 -0.02 8.03 1.35
C LEU A 97 0.38 6.56 1.34
N LEU A 98 0.68 6.00 2.51
CA LEU A 98 0.85 4.56 2.70
C LEU A 98 -0.40 3.97 3.37
N ILE A 99 -0.90 2.86 2.84
CA ILE A 99 -1.97 2.07 3.44
C ILE A 99 -1.39 0.71 3.83
N VAL A 100 -1.46 0.39 5.11
CA VAL A 100 -0.93 -0.86 5.66
C VAL A 100 -2.04 -1.65 6.34
N PRO A 101 -2.08 -2.97 6.18
CA PRO A 101 -2.99 -3.79 6.97
C PRO A 101 -2.47 -3.86 8.42
N SER A 102 -3.39 -3.92 9.38
CA SER A 102 -3.10 -4.01 10.81
C SER A 102 -2.24 -5.23 11.16
N THR A 103 -2.36 -6.31 10.39
CA THR A 103 -1.52 -7.52 10.50
C THR A 103 -0.03 -7.28 10.24
N GLN A 104 0.34 -6.15 9.62
CA GLN A 104 1.73 -5.74 9.35
C GLN A 104 2.22 -4.64 10.29
N VAL A 105 1.40 -4.25 11.28
CA VAL A 105 1.74 -3.26 12.28
C VAL A 105 1.78 -3.99 13.62
N SER A 106 2.95 -3.99 14.27
CA SER A 106 3.07 -4.48 15.63
C SER A 106 2.20 -3.64 16.57
N GLU A 107 1.63 -4.24 17.61
CA GLU A 107 1.00 -3.49 18.71
C GLU A 107 2.05 -2.74 19.55
N ASP A 108 3.35 -3.00 19.32
CA ASP A 108 4.46 -2.27 19.89
C ASP A 108 4.53 -0.83 19.34
N GLU A 109 4.37 0.14 20.24
CA GLU A 109 4.45 1.57 19.93
C GLU A 109 5.78 1.94 19.27
N GLU A 110 6.91 1.30 19.64
CA GLU A 110 8.20 1.61 19.03
C GLU A 110 8.25 1.26 17.54
N ASP A 111 7.62 0.16 17.14
CA ASP A 111 7.60 -0.28 15.75
C ASP A 111 6.67 0.57 14.90
N LEU A 112 5.55 1.03 15.47
CA LEU A 112 4.67 2.00 14.83
C LEU A 112 5.37 3.35 14.67
N GLU A 113 6.05 3.85 15.71
CA GLU A 113 6.83 5.09 15.63
C GLU A 113 7.94 5.01 14.58
N ARG A 114 8.65 3.87 14.51
CA ARG A 114 9.66 3.61 13.48
C ARG A 114 9.04 3.61 12.07
N LEU A 115 7.87 3.01 11.91
CA LEU A 115 7.16 3.01 10.63
C LEU A 115 6.79 4.44 10.22
N LEU A 116 6.15 5.19 11.11
CA LEU A 116 5.73 6.58 10.86
C LEU A 116 6.92 7.49 10.55
N SER A 117 8.00 7.36 11.33
CA SER A 117 9.22 8.15 11.16
C SER A 117 9.94 7.86 9.84
N ARG A 118 9.91 6.60 9.38
CA ARG A 118 10.55 6.18 8.12
C ARG A 118 9.68 6.39 6.90
N ALA A 119 8.36 6.40 7.06
CA ALA A 119 7.42 6.57 5.96
C ALA A 119 7.62 7.89 5.22
N GLY A 120 7.91 8.96 5.97
CA GLY A 120 7.98 10.31 5.41
C GLY A 120 6.66 10.79 4.79
N CYS A 121 5.56 10.07 5.04
CA CYS A 121 4.23 10.32 4.50
C CYS A 121 3.15 9.88 5.50
N PRO A 122 1.90 10.34 5.32
CA PRO A 122 0.77 9.82 6.09
C PRO A 122 0.62 8.31 5.93
N VAL A 123 0.37 7.61 7.05
CA VAL A 123 0.09 6.17 7.08
C VAL A 123 -1.36 5.94 7.52
N LEU A 124 -2.08 5.11 6.79
CA LEU A 124 -3.42 4.63 7.13
C LEU A 124 -3.35 3.14 7.45
N VAL A 125 -3.72 2.77 8.67
CA VAL A 125 -3.81 1.38 9.11
C VAL A 125 -5.23 0.86 8.89
N VAL A 126 -5.37 -0.34 8.32
CA VAL A 126 -6.67 -0.95 7.99
C VAL A 126 -6.81 -2.30 8.71
N GLY A 127 -7.92 -2.48 9.44
CA GLY A 127 -8.32 -3.73 10.09
C GLY A 127 -9.49 -4.42 9.40
#